data_AF-A0A7W0JGM0-F1
#
_entry.id   AF-A0A7W0JGM0-F1
#
_cell.length_a   1.000
_cell.length_b   1.000
_cell.length_c   1.000
_cell.angle_alpha   90.00
_cell.angle_beta   90.00
_cell.angle_gamma   90.00
#
_symmetry.space_group_name_H-M   'P 1'
#
loop_
_entity.id
_entity.type
_entity.pdbx_description
1 polymer ?
#
loop_
_entity_poly.entity_id
_entity_poly.type
_entity_poly.pdbx_seq_one_letter_code
_entity_poly.pdbx_strand_id
1 'polypeptide(L)'
;MKNLVTKLALAVATASSSYTGAINADLYGFEIGVGYRQDSILWKMEDHGAVAPHVESDLHFKDLEIVVLGARFKGLLGESFYSRASFDYGWIVDGTLREELNIENRHDTTHFDHNGVFTDGRYSKAVVHNRESGNSYVWDFNLAFGVPYQFGCEGLQIAPMIGFSYDRQHIKIRNKENLWAHPDRHFSSIETGDHAHNNCKSKSTFKTSWWGPWIGFDLSYVSDNCWTFFGEFELHGGRVERDRNSSIGVSFFDRYDRTKCFWGTTTRLGTNYVLCDNWYLEGAISFSHWCSTSHRDDLYWSSGGVRIDAGYLF
;
A
#
# COMPACT_ATOMS: atom_id res chain seq x y z
N MET A 1 18.62 11.28 -11.13
CA MET A 1 17.88 10.44 -12.11
C MET A 1 18.74 9.69 -13.14
N LYS A 2 20.01 10.03 -13.46
CA LYS A 2 20.79 9.31 -14.51
C LYS A 2 21.90 8.34 -14.07
N ASN A 3 22.28 8.28 -12.79
CA ASN A 3 23.47 7.52 -12.35
C ASN A 3 23.19 6.32 -11.42
N LEU A 4 21.92 6.00 -11.15
CA LEU A 4 21.56 4.87 -10.26
C LEU A 4 21.11 3.61 -11.04
N VAL A 5 20.52 3.80 -12.21
CA VAL A 5 19.99 2.72 -13.07
C VAL A 5 21.11 1.85 -13.67
N THR A 6 22.32 2.40 -13.83
CA THR A 6 23.46 1.70 -14.47
C THR A 6 24.22 0.76 -13.53
N LYS A 7 23.93 0.76 -12.22
CA LYS A 7 24.71 0.00 -11.23
C LYS A 7 24.06 -1.30 -10.74
N LEU A 8 22.86 -1.65 -11.22
CA LEU A 8 22.12 -2.82 -10.74
C LEU A 8 22.29 -4.10 -11.59
N ALA A 9 23.20 -4.12 -12.58
CA ALA A 9 23.24 -5.15 -13.62
C ALA A 9 24.35 -6.22 -13.46
N LEU A 10 24.78 -6.60 -12.26
CA LEU A 10 25.87 -7.56 -12.11
C LEU A 10 25.71 -8.52 -10.92
N ALA A 11 25.21 -9.74 -11.22
CA ALA A 11 25.28 -11.02 -10.50
C ALA A 11 23.97 -11.78 -10.83
N VAL A 12 23.91 -13.00 -11.35
CA VAL A 12 24.66 -14.23 -11.06
C VAL A 12 24.56 -15.14 -12.30
N ALA A 13 25.64 -15.84 -12.64
CA ALA A 13 25.62 -16.96 -13.58
C ALA A 13 26.37 -18.15 -12.96
N THR A 14 25.70 -19.29 -12.83
CA THR A 14 26.31 -20.63 -12.89
C THR A 14 25.23 -21.69 -13.15
N ALA A 15 25.57 -22.60 -14.05
CA ALA A 15 24.76 -23.59 -14.76
C ALA A 15 24.41 -24.86 -13.97
N SER A 16 23.30 -25.52 -14.36
CA SER A 16 23.19 -27.00 -14.44
C SER A 16 21.88 -27.51 -15.07
N SER A 17 22.00 -28.06 -16.28
CA SER A 17 21.30 -29.18 -16.95
C SER A 17 19.78 -29.40 -16.85
N SER A 18 19.22 -29.64 -18.05
CA SER A 18 17.85 -29.73 -18.52
C SER A 18 17.05 -31.01 -18.19
N TYR A 19 15.73 -30.83 -18.04
CA TYR A 19 14.70 -31.84 -18.34
C TYR A 19 13.64 -31.24 -19.27
N THR A 20 13.33 -31.94 -20.37
CA THR A 20 12.40 -31.53 -21.42
C THR A 20 11.02 -32.17 -21.22
N GLY A 21 10.00 -31.32 -21.10
CA GLY A 21 8.58 -31.66 -21.23
C GLY A 21 7.78 -30.41 -20.92
N ALA A 22 7.31 -29.71 -21.96
CA ALA A 22 6.50 -28.49 -21.92
C ALA A 22 6.66 -27.68 -20.61
N ILE A 23 7.76 -26.94 -20.52
CA ILE A 23 8.13 -26.17 -19.33
C ILE A 23 7.11 -25.05 -19.16
N ASN A 24 6.08 -25.30 -18.36
CA ASN A 24 5.26 -24.23 -17.81
C ASN A 24 6.12 -23.56 -16.74
N ALA A 25 6.93 -22.58 -17.14
CA ALA A 25 7.79 -21.81 -16.24
C ALA A 25 7.00 -21.17 -15.08
N ASP A 26 5.67 -21.09 -15.21
CA ASP A 26 4.75 -20.56 -14.22
C ASP A 26 4.21 -21.63 -13.23
N LEU A 27 4.51 -22.93 -13.43
CA LEU A 27 3.94 -24.01 -12.61
C LEU A 27 4.83 -24.48 -11.46
N TYR A 28 6.16 -24.41 -11.58
CA TYR A 28 7.10 -24.93 -10.58
C TYR A 28 8.37 -24.09 -10.53
N GLY A 29 8.30 -22.96 -9.84
CA GLY A 29 9.40 -22.00 -9.80
C GLY A 29 9.57 -21.38 -8.43
N PHE A 30 10.84 -21.07 -8.11
CA PHE A 30 11.17 -20.13 -7.05
C PHE A 30 11.88 -18.93 -7.66
N GLU A 31 11.43 -17.74 -7.29
CA GLU A 31 11.86 -16.46 -7.84
C GLU A 31 12.41 -15.58 -6.73
N ILE A 32 13.50 -14.88 -7.02
CA ILE A 32 13.96 -13.73 -6.23
C ILE A 32 14.15 -12.57 -7.18
N GLY A 33 13.76 -11.38 -6.74
CA GLY A 33 13.99 -10.21 -7.55
C GLY A 33 13.80 -8.90 -6.83
N VAL A 34 13.98 -7.86 -7.62
CA VAL A 34 14.00 -6.48 -7.19
C VAL A 34 12.97 -5.70 -7.97
N GLY A 35 12.30 -4.79 -7.28
CA GLY A 35 11.23 -4.00 -7.84
C GLY A 35 11.26 -2.56 -7.38
N TYR A 36 10.46 -1.77 -8.08
CA TYR A 36 10.12 -0.42 -7.70
C TYR A 36 8.60 -0.33 -7.64
N ARG A 37 8.06 0.26 -6.59
CA ARG A 37 6.64 0.60 -6.51
C ARG A 37 6.44 2.01 -6.00
N GLN A 38 5.31 2.59 -6.38
CA GLN A 38 4.87 3.90 -5.95
C GLN A 38 3.49 3.78 -5.31
N ASP A 39 3.38 4.23 -4.06
CA ASP A 39 2.12 4.23 -3.31
C ASP A 39 1.56 5.65 -3.16
N SER A 40 0.23 5.76 -3.16
CA SER A 40 -0.52 6.95 -2.75
C SER A 40 -1.62 6.54 -1.79
N ILE A 41 -1.67 7.20 -0.64
CA ILE A 41 -2.61 6.89 0.44
C ILE A 41 -3.34 8.16 0.83
N LEU A 42 -4.66 8.12 0.79
CA LEU A 42 -5.53 9.17 1.28
C LEU A 42 -6.29 8.65 2.49
N TRP A 43 -6.02 9.22 3.65
CA TRP A 43 -6.67 8.89 4.90
C TRP A 43 -7.41 10.11 5.43
N LYS A 44 -8.73 10.02 5.47
CA LYS A 44 -9.63 11.04 5.97
C LYS A 44 -10.21 10.62 7.31
N MET A 45 -10.17 11.52 8.28
CA MET A 45 -10.75 11.31 9.59
C MET A 45 -11.63 12.49 9.96
N GLU A 46 -12.77 12.20 10.57
CA GLU A 46 -13.68 13.22 11.05
C GLU A 46 -13.99 13.01 12.54
N ASP A 47 -14.17 14.10 13.27
CA ASP A 47 -14.79 14.08 14.59
C ASP A 47 -16.00 15.00 14.67
N HIS A 48 -17.09 14.44 15.17
CA HIS A 48 -18.37 15.12 15.39
C HIS A 48 -18.63 15.07 16.90
N GLY A 49 -18.12 16.05 17.64
CA GLY A 49 -18.52 16.23 19.03
C GLY A 49 -19.92 16.84 19.12
N ALA A 50 -20.74 16.40 20.06
CA ALA A 50 -22.10 16.93 20.26
C ALA A 50 -22.12 18.42 20.67
N VAL A 51 -21.01 18.93 21.23
CA VAL A 51 -20.81 20.31 21.68
C VAL A 51 -19.47 20.87 21.17
N ALA A 52 -18.73 20.08 20.39
CA ALA A 52 -17.40 20.45 19.89
C ALA A 52 -17.50 20.89 18.42
N PRO A 53 -16.56 21.72 17.94
CA PRO A 53 -16.46 22.02 16.52
C PRO A 53 -16.30 20.71 15.72
N HIS A 54 -16.84 20.70 14.51
CA HIS A 54 -16.59 19.64 13.54
C HIS A 54 -15.12 19.75 13.10
N VAL A 55 -14.38 18.65 13.20
CA VAL A 55 -12.96 18.64 12.83
C VAL A 55 -12.70 17.54 11.82
N GLU A 56 -12.13 17.91 10.68
CA GLU A 56 -11.70 16.99 9.63
C GLU A 56 -10.18 17.03 9.49
N SER A 57 -9.56 15.85 9.38
CA SER A 57 -8.15 15.68 9.11
C SER A 57 -7.97 14.83 7.86
N ASP A 58 -7.42 15.44 6.81
CA ASP A 58 -7.09 14.80 5.54
C ASP A 58 -5.57 14.60 5.45
N LEU A 59 -5.12 13.36 5.49
CA LEU A 59 -3.73 12.95 5.29
C LEU A 59 -3.57 12.37 3.89
N HIS A 60 -2.78 13.02 3.04
CA HIS A 60 -2.44 12.50 1.72
C HIS A 60 -0.94 12.22 1.63
N PHE A 61 -0.58 10.95 1.72
CA PHE A 61 0.75 10.47 1.37
C PHE A 61 0.82 10.30 -0.15
N LYS A 62 1.69 11.08 -0.78
CA LYS A 62 1.90 11.09 -2.22
C LYS A 62 3.31 10.65 -2.55
N ASP A 63 3.42 10.03 -3.72
CA ASP A 63 4.69 9.69 -4.35
C ASP A 63 5.61 8.95 -3.37
N LEU A 64 5.03 7.99 -2.64
CA LEU A 64 5.82 7.11 -1.77
C LEU A 64 6.63 6.20 -2.69
N GLU A 65 7.88 6.55 -2.93
CA GLU A 65 8.80 5.79 -3.76
C GLU A 65 9.39 4.65 -2.94
N ILE A 66 9.26 3.41 -3.42
CA ILE A 66 9.60 2.22 -2.66
C ILE A 66 10.46 1.29 -3.52
N VAL A 67 11.61 0.92 -2.99
CA VAL A 67 12.44 -0.16 -3.54
C VAL A 67 12.09 -1.44 -2.82
N VAL A 68 11.80 -2.50 -3.56
CA VAL A 68 11.32 -3.78 -3.04
C VAL A 68 12.32 -4.88 -3.36
N LEU A 69 12.60 -5.74 -2.39
CA LEU A 69 13.20 -7.05 -2.58
C LEU A 69 12.10 -8.08 -2.29
N GLY A 70 11.93 -9.05 -3.18
CA GLY A 70 10.89 -10.04 -3.02
C GLY A 70 11.32 -11.45 -3.37
N ALA A 71 10.52 -12.39 -2.90
CA ALA A 71 10.60 -13.80 -3.25
C ALA A 71 9.21 -14.33 -3.60
N ARG A 72 9.12 -15.19 -4.61
CA ARG A 72 7.87 -15.84 -5.03
C ARG A 72 8.10 -17.32 -5.23
N PHE A 73 7.07 -18.09 -4.95
CA PHE A 73 7.02 -19.53 -5.19
C PHE A 73 5.71 -19.84 -5.90
N LYS A 74 5.79 -20.61 -6.97
CA LYS A 74 4.65 -21.19 -7.69
C LYS A 74 4.92 -22.67 -7.85
N GLY A 75 3.94 -23.51 -7.57
CA GLY A 75 4.12 -24.96 -7.50
C GLY A 75 2.82 -25.73 -7.58
N LEU A 76 2.80 -26.89 -8.21
CA LEU A 76 1.72 -27.85 -7.98
C LEU A 76 2.00 -28.71 -6.73
N LEU A 77 0.98 -28.81 -5.87
CA LEU A 77 0.92 -29.74 -4.76
C LEU A 77 0.20 -31.01 -5.23
N GLY A 78 0.99 -32.02 -5.62
CA GLY A 78 0.46 -33.20 -6.30
C GLY A 78 0.06 -32.88 -7.75
N GLU A 79 -0.95 -33.57 -8.27
CA GLU A 79 -1.37 -33.45 -9.67
C GLU A 79 -2.52 -32.46 -9.89
N SER A 80 -3.15 -31.95 -8.83
CA SER A 80 -4.45 -31.26 -8.95
C SER A 80 -4.52 -29.89 -8.30
N PHE A 81 -3.58 -29.54 -7.43
CA PHE A 81 -3.60 -28.28 -6.70
C PHE A 81 -2.44 -27.40 -7.11
N TYR A 82 -2.73 -26.19 -7.52
CA TYR A 82 -1.73 -25.15 -7.72
C TYR A 82 -1.62 -24.30 -6.46
N SER A 83 -0.39 -23.92 -6.12
CA SER A 83 -0.07 -23.13 -4.94
C SER A 83 0.83 -21.96 -5.32
N ARG A 84 0.60 -20.82 -4.67
CA ARG A 84 1.41 -19.62 -4.81
C ARG A 84 1.72 -19.07 -3.43
N ALA A 85 2.98 -18.70 -3.21
CA ALA A 85 3.38 -17.91 -2.06
C ALA A 85 4.26 -16.74 -2.52
N SER A 86 4.13 -15.60 -1.86
CA SER A 86 5.04 -14.48 -2.11
C SER A 86 5.29 -13.68 -0.84
N PHE A 87 6.48 -13.12 -0.75
CA PHE A 87 6.90 -12.23 0.31
C PHE A 87 7.75 -11.11 -0.25
N ASP A 88 7.33 -9.88 0.02
CA ASP A 88 8.01 -8.67 -0.40
C ASP A 88 8.39 -7.84 0.81
N TYR A 89 9.61 -7.29 0.80
CA TYR A 89 10.07 -6.31 1.78
C TYR A 89 10.57 -5.08 1.04
N GLY A 90 10.08 -3.90 1.42
CA GLY A 90 10.42 -2.66 0.75
C GLY A 90 10.84 -1.54 1.69
N TRP A 91 11.71 -0.68 1.18
CA TRP A 91 12.14 0.55 1.84
C TRP A 91 11.51 1.74 1.13
N ILE A 92 10.82 2.58 1.88
CA ILE A 92 10.32 3.86 1.34
C ILE A 92 11.51 4.82 1.33
N VAL A 93 11.89 5.29 0.14
CA VAL A 93 13.09 6.12 -0.08
C VAL A 93 12.77 7.59 -0.27
N ASP A 94 11.57 7.91 -0.76
CA ASP A 94 11.05 9.27 -0.85
C ASP A 94 9.53 9.25 -0.69
N GLY A 95 8.95 10.41 -0.38
CA GLY A 95 7.52 10.54 -0.15
C GLY A 95 7.15 11.85 0.52
N THR A 96 5.96 12.36 0.19
CA THR A 96 5.43 13.59 0.76
C THR A 96 4.12 13.33 1.47
N LEU A 97 4.01 13.77 2.73
CA LEU A 97 2.76 13.92 3.43
C LEU A 97 2.24 15.35 3.21
N ARG A 98 1.06 15.48 2.60
CA ARG A 98 0.23 16.68 2.71
C ARG A 98 -0.80 16.41 3.79
N GLU A 99 -0.82 17.23 4.82
CA GLU A 99 -1.81 17.15 5.89
C GLU A 99 -2.66 18.42 5.87
N GLU A 100 -3.98 18.25 5.87
CA GLU A 100 -4.97 19.31 5.88
C GLU A 100 -5.93 19.12 7.06
N LEU A 101 -6.06 20.14 7.89
CA LEU A 101 -6.94 20.16 9.06
C LEU A 101 -7.99 21.25 8.87
N ASN A 102 -9.26 20.85 8.79
CA ASN A 102 -10.40 21.76 8.73
C ASN A 102 -11.14 21.72 10.07
N ILE A 103 -11.32 22.88 10.69
CA ILE A 103 -12.13 23.08 11.88
C ILE A 103 -13.30 23.97 11.49
N GLU A 104 -14.50 23.42 11.55
CA GLU A 104 -15.75 24.12 11.33
C GLU A 104 -16.49 24.23 12.65
N ASN A 105 -16.79 25.46 13.06
CA ASN A 105 -17.52 25.66 14.30
C ASN A 105 -19.00 25.32 14.10
N ARG A 106 -19.45 24.21 14.67
CA ARG A 106 -20.83 23.74 14.48
C ARG A 106 -21.78 24.52 15.37
N HIS A 107 -22.79 25.13 14.75
CA HIS A 107 -23.84 25.91 15.42
C HIS A 107 -25.21 25.22 15.29
N ASP A 108 -25.29 23.93 15.60
CA ASP A 108 -26.59 23.24 15.69
C ASP A 108 -27.00 23.09 17.16
N THR A 109 -27.34 24.21 17.79
CA THR A 109 -28.20 24.16 18.98
C THR A 109 -29.64 24.32 18.52
N THR A 110 -30.34 23.21 18.26
CA THR A 110 -31.81 23.22 18.26
C THR A 110 -32.27 23.40 19.70
N HIS A 111 -32.28 24.64 20.18
CA HIS A 111 -33.02 24.97 21.38
C HIS A 111 -34.51 25.07 21.00
N PHE A 112 -35.33 24.30 21.71
CA PHE A 112 -36.74 24.64 21.88
C PHE A 112 -36.81 26.11 22.33
N ASP A 113 -37.62 26.90 21.62
CA ASP A 113 -37.96 28.31 21.85
C ASP A 113 -37.26 29.39 21.01
N HIS A 114 -37.78 29.54 19.78
CA HIS A 114 -38.37 30.77 19.25
C HIS A 114 -37.57 32.08 19.13
N ASN A 115 -36.23 32.12 19.17
CA ASN A 115 -35.49 33.31 18.71
C ASN A 115 -34.18 32.91 18.02
N GLY A 116 -34.26 32.69 16.71
CA GLY A 116 -33.11 32.35 15.86
C GLY A 116 -32.05 33.44 15.85
N VAL A 117 -30.84 33.08 16.27
CA VAL A 117 -29.63 33.87 16.10
C VAL A 117 -28.89 33.30 14.89
N PHE A 118 -28.60 34.13 13.89
CA PHE A 118 -27.67 33.80 12.82
C PHE A 118 -26.25 34.16 13.27
N THR A 119 -25.30 33.23 13.15
CA THR A 119 -23.88 33.48 13.40
C THR A 119 -23.04 33.07 12.19
N ASP A 120 -22.08 33.95 11.86
CA ASP A 120 -21.14 33.86 10.74
C ASP A 120 -20.10 32.76 10.99
N GLY A 121 -20.06 31.76 10.10
CA GLY A 121 -19.28 30.53 10.23
C GLY A 121 -17.78 30.79 10.07
N ARG A 122 -17.06 30.91 11.18
CA ARG A 122 -15.58 30.95 11.16
C ARG A 122 -15.05 29.53 10.97
N TYR A 123 -14.46 29.26 9.81
CA TYR A 123 -13.69 28.04 9.53
C TYR A 123 -12.19 28.32 9.66
N SER A 124 -11.43 27.31 10.11
CA SER A 124 -9.96 27.34 10.12
C SER A 124 -9.41 26.15 9.34
N LYS A 125 -8.62 26.40 8.28
CA LYS A 125 -8.13 25.37 7.35
C LYS A 125 -6.61 25.31 7.28
N ALA A 126 -5.92 24.50 8.05
CA ALA A 126 -4.45 24.47 8.07
C ALA A 126 -3.91 23.40 7.12
N VAL A 127 -2.85 23.72 6.38
CA VAL A 127 -2.22 22.79 5.43
C VAL A 127 -0.72 22.80 5.66
N VAL A 128 -0.10 21.63 5.80
CA VAL A 128 1.36 21.48 5.93
C VAL A 128 1.89 20.42 4.97
N HIS A 129 3.15 20.59 4.59
CA HIS A 129 3.85 19.64 3.73
C HIS A 129 5.09 19.12 4.43
N ASN A 130 5.08 17.82 4.76
CA ASN A 130 6.19 17.16 5.41
C ASN A 130 6.72 16.02 4.54
N ARG A 131 8.00 15.70 4.71
CA ARG A 131 8.64 14.59 3.98
C ARG A 131 8.86 13.38 4.87
N GLU A 132 8.90 12.23 4.23
CA GLU A 132 9.38 10.99 4.82
C GLU A 132 10.78 11.20 5.45
N SER A 133 11.03 10.53 6.58
CA SER A 133 12.17 10.81 7.47
C SER A 133 13.33 9.82 7.41
N GLY A 134 13.33 8.92 6.44
CA GLY A 134 14.15 7.70 6.39
C GLY A 134 13.66 6.64 7.40
N ASN A 135 13.93 5.36 7.09
CA ASN A 135 13.54 4.18 7.89
C ASN A 135 12.04 3.87 7.94
N SER A 136 11.30 4.34 6.93
CA SER A 136 9.97 3.83 6.61
C SER A 136 10.10 2.57 5.75
N TYR A 137 9.19 1.63 5.95
CA TYR A 137 9.25 0.33 5.29
C TYR A 137 7.87 -0.23 5.05
N VAL A 138 7.83 -1.23 4.17
CA VAL A 138 6.65 -2.01 3.82
C VAL A 138 7.02 -3.48 3.78
N TRP A 139 6.05 -4.34 4.03
CA TRP A 139 6.18 -5.74 3.68
C TRP A 139 4.82 -6.36 3.42
N ASP A 140 4.81 -7.28 2.47
CA ASP A 140 3.60 -7.89 1.93
C ASP A 140 3.80 -9.40 1.90
N PHE A 141 2.80 -10.14 2.35
CA PHE A 141 2.80 -11.60 2.36
C PHE A 141 1.50 -12.12 1.76
N ASN A 142 1.60 -13.06 0.82
CA ASN A 142 0.45 -13.64 0.16
C ASN A 142 0.64 -15.15 0.00
N LEU A 143 -0.41 -15.91 0.33
CA LEU A 143 -0.48 -17.36 0.18
C LEU A 143 -1.78 -17.73 -0.51
N ALA A 144 -1.72 -18.58 -1.53
CA ALA A 144 -2.85 -18.92 -2.38
C ALA A 144 -2.84 -20.39 -2.79
N PHE A 145 -4.04 -20.91 -3.04
CA PHE A 145 -4.28 -22.24 -3.60
C PHE A 145 -5.36 -22.17 -4.67
N GLY A 146 -5.24 -23.01 -5.70
CA GLY A 146 -6.20 -23.07 -6.80
C GLY A 146 -6.17 -24.39 -7.53
N VAL A 147 -7.04 -24.51 -8.53
CA VAL A 147 -7.13 -25.68 -9.40
C VAL A 147 -6.85 -25.24 -10.83
N PRO A 148 -5.74 -25.67 -11.46
CA PRO A 148 -5.42 -25.28 -12.81
C PRO A 148 -6.33 -25.99 -13.83
N TYR A 149 -6.85 -25.24 -14.79
CA TYR A 149 -7.59 -25.71 -15.95
C TYR A 149 -6.89 -25.27 -17.22
N GLN A 150 -6.60 -26.23 -18.09
CA GLN A 150 -6.03 -25.97 -19.41
C GLN A 150 -7.14 -25.91 -20.45
N PHE A 151 -7.14 -24.88 -21.30
CA PHE A 151 -8.14 -24.72 -22.36
C PHE A 151 -7.51 -24.88 -23.74
N GLY A 152 -8.13 -25.74 -24.57
CA GLY A 152 -7.83 -25.82 -26.01
C GLY A 152 -6.43 -26.36 -26.33
N CYS A 153 -5.83 -25.83 -27.40
CA CYS A 153 -4.51 -26.22 -27.89
C CYS A 153 -3.40 -25.60 -27.02
N GLU A 154 -2.94 -26.37 -26.03
CA GLU A 154 -1.61 -26.40 -25.38
C GLU A 154 -0.93 -25.11 -24.87
N GLY A 155 -1.55 -23.94 -24.92
CA GLY A 155 -0.91 -22.69 -24.48
C GLY A 155 -1.56 -22.00 -23.29
N LEU A 156 -2.89 -22.05 -23.17
CA LEU A 156 -3.65 -21.24 -22.21
C LEU A 156 -4.06 -22.05 -20.97
N GLN A 157 -3.70 -21.55 -19.81
CA GLN A 157 -4.10 -22.07 -18.52
C GLN A 157 -4.77 -20.97 -17.68
N ILE A 158 -5.85 -21.32 -17.00
CA ILE A 158 -6.43 -20.51 -15.92
C ILE A 158 -6.38 -21.31 -14.63
N ALA A 159 -6.17 -20.67 -13.49
CA ALA A 159 -6.36 -21.28 -12.19
C ALA A 159 -7.22 -20.34 -11.35
N PRO A 160 -8.51 -20.63 -11.07
CA PRO A 160 -9.22 -19.95 -10.01
C PRO A 160 -8.50 -20.17 -8.67
N MET A 161 -8.34 -19.08 -7.92
CA MET A 161 -7.54 -19.02 -6.70
C MET A 161 -8.39 -18.57 -5.52
N ILE A 162 -8.07 -19.12 -4.35
CA ILE A 162 -8.42 -18.57 -3.04
C ILE A 162 -7.12 -18.39 -2.25
N GLY A 163 -7.02 -17.30 -1.51
CA GLY A 163 -5.82 -17.03 -0.73
C GLY A 163 -6.05 -16.14 0.47
N PHE A 164 -4.95 -15.82 1.12
CA PHE A 164 -4.87 -14.91 2.24
C PHE A 164 -3.69 -13.96 2.04
N SER A 165 -3.92 -12.69 2.32
CA SER A 165 -2.90 -11.64 2.28
C SER A 165 -2.70 -11.02 3.67
N TYR A 166 -1.47 -10.61 3.94
CA TYR A 166 -1.12 -9.77 5.06
C TYR A 166 -0.07 -8.75 4.60
N ASP A 167 -0.47 -7.48 4.59
CA ASP A 167 0.35 -6.37 4.11
C ASP A 167 0.51 -5.35 5.23
N ARG A 168 1.68 -4.73 5.32
CA ARG A 168 1.96 -3.73 6.36
C ARG A 168 2.84 -2.63 5.83
N GLN A 169 2.46 -1.40 6.20
CA GLN A 169 3.19 -0.19 5.87
C GLN A 169 3.46 0.62 7.13
N HIS A 170 4.69 1.11 7.26
CA HIS A 170 5.15 1.91 8.37
C HIS A 170 5.85 3.16 7.84
N ILE A 171 5.19 4.30 7.97
CA ILE A 171 5.65 5.60 7.49
C ILE A 171 6.03 6.47 8.67
N LYS A 172 7.23 7.04 8.62
CA LYS A 172 7.75 8.00 9.59
C LYS A 172 7.99 9.32 8.89
N ILE A 173 7.37 10.37 9.42
CA ILE A 173 7.46 11.72 8.91
C ILE A 173 8.26 12.57 9.90
N ARG A 174 9.13 13.41 9.36
CA ARG A 174 9.84 14.42 10.14
C ARG A 174 9.17 15.75 9.90
N ASN A 175 8.47 16.24 10.92
CA ASN A 175 7.71 17.45 10.82
C ASN A 175 8.67 18.64 10.81
N LYS A 176 8.75 19.32 9.66
CA LYS A 176 9.41 20.61 9.53
C LYS A 176 8.41 21.74 9.75
N GLU A 177 7.16 21.49 9.36
CA GLU A 177 6.02 22.36 9.55
C GLU A 177 5.06 21.69 10.53
N ASN A 178 4.64 22.42 11.55
CA ASN A 178 3.60 21.99 12.48
C ASN A 178 2.36 22.86 12.24
N LEU A 179 1.18 22.23 12.24
CA LEU A 179 -0.10 22.92 11.98
C LEU A 179 -0.38 24.09 12.95
N TRP A 180 0.14 24.02 14.17
CA TRP A 180 0.00 25.08 15.18
C TRP A 180 0.92 26.29 15.03
N ALA A 181 1.98 26.17 14.23
CA ALA A 181 3.01 27.21 14.10
C ALA A 181 2.65 28.29 13.08
N HIS A 182 1.43 28.30 12.55
CA HIS A 182 0.95 29.32 11.61
C HIS A 182 0.19 30.44 12.37
N PRO A 183 0.80 31.64 12.50
CA PRO A 183 0.31 32.70 13.38
C PRO A 183 -0.88 33.51 12.84
N ASP A 184 -1.30 33.31 11.59
CA ASP A 184 -2.35 34.13 10.96
C ASP A 184 -3.78 33.73 11.34
N ARG A 185 -3.99 33.00 12.45
CA ARG A 185 -5.29 32.43 12.78
C ARG A 185 -5.66 32.62 14.22
N HIS A 186 -6.89 33.09 14.41
CA HIS A 186 -7.58 33.40 15.65
C HIS A 186 -7.79 32.20 16.60
N PHE A 187 -6.73 31.44 16.89
CA PHE A 187 -6.65 30.57 18.06
C PHE A 187 -6.09 31.37 19.23
N SER A 188 -6.70 32.52 19.54
CA SER A 188 -6.50 33.09 20.87
C SER A 188 -7.20 32.16 21.86
N SER A 189 -6.40 31.53 22.73
CA SER A 189 -6.80 30.74 23.91
C SER A 189 -7.16 29.26 23.72
N ILE A 190 -6.37 28.48 22.97
CA ILE A 190 -6.00 27.17 23.53
C ILE A 190 -4.83 27.47 24.46
N GLU A 191 -5.02 27.29 25.76
CA GLU A 191 -3.96 27.39 26.79
C GLU A 191 -2.84 26.41 26.45
N THR A 192 -1.94 26.86 25.58
CA THR A 192 -0.67 26.21 25.32
C THR A 192 0.27 26.75 26.37
N GLY A 193 0.53 25.93 27.40
CA GLY A 193 1.62 26.20 28.32
C GLY A 193 2.92 26.41 27.54
N ASP A 194 3.47 27.62 27.62
CA ASP A 194 4.87 28.05 27.58
C ASP A 194 5.93 27.16 26.90
N HIS A 195 5.61 26.56 25.75
CA HIS A 195 6.55 25.79 24.92
C HIS A 195 6.63 26.30 23.47
N ALA A 196 6.16 27.52 23.23
CA ALA A 196 6.35 28.20 21.96
C ALA A 196 7.72 28.90 21.97
N HIS A 197 8.74 28.22 21.46
CA HIS A 197 9.88 28.74 20.69
C HIS A 197 11.05 27.76 20.81
N ASN A 198 11.35 27.06 19.70
CA ASN A 198 12.67 26.58 19.24
C ASN A 198 12.58 25.20 18.57
N ASN A 199 12.65 25.16 17.22
CA ASN A 199 13.18 24.04 16.44
C ASN A 199 12.62 22.62 16.72
N CYS A 200 11.34 22.47 17.02
CA CYS A 200 10.74 21.15 17.26
C CYS A 200 10.59 20.33 15.97
N LYS A 201 11.66 19.60 15.63
CA LYS A 201 11.63 18.42 14.74
C LYS A 201 10.81 17.32 15.41
N SER A 202 9.48 17.47 15.47
CA SER A 202 8.62 16.39 15.93
C SER A 202 8.59 15.28 14.88
N LYS A 203 8.33 14.05 15.32
CA LYS A 203 8.23 12.89 14.43
C LYS A 203 6.82 12.35 14.52
N SER A 204 6.16 12.22 13.37
CA SER A 204 4.88 11.54 13.27
C SER A 204 5.09 10.14 12.71
N THR A 205 4.38 9.16 13.25
CA THR A 205 4.42 7.77 12.79
C THR A 205 3.02 7.33 12.38
N PHE A 206 2.93 6.71 11.22
CA PHE A 206 1.71 6.15 10.67
C PHE A 206 1.97 4.69 10.32
N LYS A 207 1.11 3.80 10.81
CA LYS A 207 1.16 2.39 10.48
C LYS A 207 -0.19 1.98 9.94
N THR A 208 -0.14 1.14 8.91
CA THR A 208 -1.33 0.51 8.37
C THR A 208 -1.03 -0.94 8.11
N SER A 209 -1.94 -1.82 8.53
CA SER A 209 -1.83 -3.26 8.29
C SER A 209 -3.13 -3.74 7.69
N TRP A 210 -3.09 -4.44 6.57
CA TRP A 210 -4.24 -5.03 5.90
C TRP A 210 -4.11 -6.55 5.94
N TRP A 211 -5.19 -7.24 6.26
CA TRP A 211 -5.18 -8.69 6.19
C TRP A 211 -6.57 -9.25 5.93
N GLY A 212 -6.62 -10.33 5.17
CA GLY A 212 -7.88 -10.99 4.89
C GLY A 212 -7.79 -12.03 3.79
N PRO A 213 -8.89 -12.78 3.62
CA PRO A 213 -9.04 -13.65 2.48
C PRO A 213 -9.19 -12.85 1.18
N TRP A 214 -8.86 -13.51 0.08
CA TRP A 214 -9.13 -13.01 -1.25
C TRP A 214 -9.49 -14.16 -2.18
N ILE A 215 -10.20 -13.84 -3.26
CA ILE A 215 -10.51 -14.77 -4.36
C ILE A 215 -10.01 -14.17 -5.67
N GLY A 216 -9.65 -15.00 -6.63
CA GLY A 216 -8.99 -14.50 -7.83
C GLY A 216 -8.79 -15.55 -8.90
N PHE A 217 -7.93 -15.23 -9.86
CA PHE A 217 -7.44 -16.21 -10.82
C PHE A 217 -6.03 -15.85 -11.30
N ASP A 218 -5.29 -16.90 -11.65
CA ASP A 218 -4.04 -16.81 -12.37
C ASP A 218 -4.28 -17.26 -13.81
N LEU A 219 -3.67 -16.58 -14.76
CA LEU A 219 -3.71 -16.85 -16.19
C LEU A 219 -2.28 -17.02 -16.65
N SER A 220 -2.01 -18.06 -17.43
CA SER A 220 -0.75 -18.20 -18.15
C SER A 220 -1.02 -18.55 -19.61
N TYR A 221 -0.22 -17.97 -20.50
CA TYR A 221 -0.26 -18.22 -21.93
C TYR A 221 1.15 -18.45 -22.46
N VAL A 222 1.43 -19.70 -22.85
CA VAL A 222 2.69 -20.08 -23.49
C VAL A 222 2.60 -19.71 -24.97
N SER A 223 3.35 -18.71 -25.39
CA SER A 223 3.39 -18.25 -26.78
C SER A 223 4.38 -19.05 -27.62
N ASP A 224 5.53 -19.41 -27.02
CA ASP A 224 6.61 -20.18 -27.63
C ASP A 224 7.29 -21.04 -26.54
N ASN A 225 8.23 -21.90 -26.94
CA ASN A 225 8.96 -22.78 -26.01
C ASN A 225 9.74 -22.05 -24.89
N CYS A 226 9.99 -20.75 -25.04
CA CYS A 226 10.76 -19.96 -24.09
C CYS A 226 10.00 -18.76 -23.52
N TRP A 227 8.80 -18.46 -24.04
CA TRP A 227 8.07 -17.24 -23.69
C TRP A 227 6.69 -17.58 -23.14
N THR A 228 6.46 -17.15 -21.90
CA THR A 228 5.16 -17.25 -21.23
C THR A 228 4.69 -15.85 -20.87
N PHE A 229 3.43 -15.54 -21.14
CA PHE A 229 2.74 -14.36 -20.62
C PHE A 229 1.87 -14.80 -19.45
N PHE A 230 1.78 -13.98 -18.41
CA PHE A 230 0.91 -14.29 -17.29
C PHE A 230 0.12 -13.08 -16.83
N GLY A 231 -0.99 -13.37 -16.15
CA GLY A 231 -1.82 -12.40 -15.47
C GLY A 231 -2.34 -12.95 -14.16
N GLU A 232 -2.35 -12.14 -13.12
CA GLU A 232 -2.89 -12.48 -11.81
C GLU A 232 -3.92 -11.41 -11.44
N PHE A 233 -5.10 -11.85 -11.00
CA PHE A 233 -6.14 -10.95 -10.51
C PHE A 233 -6.62 -11.43 -9.15
N GLU A 234 -6.70 -10.51 -8.19
CA GLU A 234 -7.13 -10.79 -6.83
C GLU A 234 -8.19 -9.76 -6.39
N LEU A 235 -9.28 -10.25 -5.79
CA LEU A 235 -10.31 -9.46 -5.11
C LEU A 235 -10.23 -9.74 -3.61
N HIS A 236 -9.83 -8.72 -2.86
CA HIS A 236 -9.55 -8.80 -1.43
C HIS A 236 -10.73 -8.29 -0.59
N GLY A 237 -10.92 -8.90 0.58
CA GLY A 237 -11.80 -8.39 1.62
C GLY A 237 -11.29 -8.78 2.99
N GLY A 238 -11.37 -7.89 3.97
CA GLY A 238 -10.80 -8.20 5.28
C GLY A 238 -10.83 -7.06 6.28
N ARG A 239 -9.78 -7.00 7.09
CA ARG A 239 -9.60 -5.97 8.13
C ARG A 239 -8.36 -5.13 7.84
N VAL A 240 -8.49 -3.83 8.12
CA VAL A 240 -7.37 -2.89 8.10
C VAL A 240 -7.25 -2.24 9.47
N GLU A 241 -6.06 -2.31 10.05
CA GLU A 241 -5.65 -1.61 11.26
C GLU A 241 -4.88 -0.35 10.88
N ARG A 242 -5.18 0.76 11.55
CA ARG A 242 -4.58 2.07 11.30
C ARG A 242 -4.14 2.65 12.64
N ASP A 243 -2.85 2.91 12.77
CA ASP A 243 -2.24 3.53 13.95
C ASP A 243 -1.57 4.84 13.51
N ARG A 244 -1.94 5.94 14.16
CA ARG A 244 -1.32 7.25 14.02
C ARG A 244 -0.85 7.72 15.39
N ASN A 245 0.41 8.12 15.42
CA ASN A 245 1.04 8.84 16.51
C ASN A 245 1.66 10.12 15.96
N SER A 246 0.99 11.26 16.15
CA SER A 246 1.45 12.57 15.68
C SER A 246 1.54 13.59 16.79
N SER A 247 2.04 14.78 16.45
CA SER A 247 2.10 15.94 17.36
C SER A 247 1.57 17.16 16.62
N ILE A 248 0.34 17.04 16.13
CA ILE A 248 -0.47 18.13 15.58
C ILE A 248 -1.44 18.70 16.63
N GLY A 249 -1.50 18.03 17.79
CA GLY A 249 -2.34 18.19 18.99
C GLY A 249 -3.64 18.92 18.84
N VAL A 250 -4.36 18.36 17.88
CA VAL A 250 -5.68 17.85 18.16
C VAL A 250 -5.51 16.45 18.78
N SER A 251 -5.73 16.31 20.09
CA SER A 251 -5.47 15.07 20.85
C SER A 251 -6.19 13.84 20.29
N PHE A 252 -7.40 14.04 19.74
CA PHE A 252 -8.19 13.00 19.10
C PHE A 252 -7.51 12.40 17.86
N PHE A 253 -6.76 13.20 17.10
CA PHE A 253 -6.02 12.74 15.93
C PHE A 253 -4.56 12.39 16.23
N ASP A 254 -3.99 12.94 17.30
CA ASP A 254 -2.59 12.66 17.67
C ASP A 254 -2.35 11.22 18.09
N ARG A 255 -3.36 10.57 18.68
CA ARG A 255 -3.33 9.15 18.97
C ARG A 255 -4.59 8.52 18.42
N TYR A 256 -4.45 7.87 17.28
CA TYR A 256 -5.56 7.24 16.60
C TYR A 256 -5.24 5.77 16.34
N ASP A 257 -6.09 4.88 16.83
CA ASP A 257 -6.00 3.45 16.58
C ASP A 257 -7.40 2.92 16.28
N ARG A 258 -7.60 2.41 15.05
CA ARG A 258 -8.85 1.81 14.62
C ARG A 258 -8.62 0.62 13.70
N THR A 259 -9.51 -0.37 13.83
CA THR A 259 -9.65 -1.46 12.88
C THR A 259 -10.98 -1.35 12.14
N LYS A 260 -10.96 -1.44 10.80
CA LYS A 260 -12.13 -1.33 9.92
C LYS A 260 -12.16 -2.44 8.88
N CYS A 261 -13.31 -2.64 8.22
CA CYS A 261 -13.41 -3.55 7.08
C CYS A 261 -12.84 -2.88 5.83
N PHE A 262 -12.09 -3.61 5.01
CA PHE A 262 -11.64 -3.12 3.71
C PHE A 262 -12.07 -4.06 2.59
N TRP A 263 -12.02 -3.55 1.37
CA TRP A 263 -12.04 -4.32 0.14
C TRP A 263 -11.02 -3.71 -0.83
N GLY A 264 -10.56 -4.50 -1.81
CA GLY A 264 -9.60 -4.02 -2.78
C GLY A 264 -9.35 -5.01 -3.91
N THR A 265 -8.58 -4.58 -4.88
CA THR A 265 -8.13 -5.41 -6.00
C THR A 265 -6.64 -5.29 -6.18
N THR A 266 -6.02 -6.39 -6.62
CA THR A 266 -4.63 -6.42 -7.09
C THR A 266 -4.61 -7.09 -8.46
N THR A 267 -3.82 -6.53 -9.38
CA THR A 267 -3.61 -7.08 -10.71
C THR A 267 -2.12 -7.08 -11.01
N ARG A 268 -1.57 -8.21 -11.45
CA ARG A 268 -0.19 -8.34 -11.92
C ARG A 268 -0.22 -8.86 -13.35
N LEU A 269 0.56 -8.24 -14.23
CA LEU A 269 0.72 -8.68 -15.62
C LEU A 269 2.22 -8.78 -15.91
N GLY A 270 2.63 -9.81 -16.63
CA GLY A 270 4.05 -9.96 -16.92
C GLY A 270 4.36 -11.03 -17.94
N THR A 271 5.64 -11.31 -18.07
CA THR A 271 6.16 -12.32 -18.97
C THR A 271 7.43 -12.94 -18.43
N ASN A 272 7.58 -14.24 -18.71
CA ASN A 272 8.70 -15.06 -18.31
C ASN A 272 9.45 -15.50 -19.56
N TYR A 273 10.77 -15.34 -19.54
CA TYR A 273 11.68 -15.83 -20.58
C TYR A 273 12.56 -16.93 -20.01
N VAL A 274 12.35 -18.16 -20.47
CA VAL A 274 13.12 -19.34 -20.07
C VAL A 274 14.50 -19.30 -20.71
N LEU A 275 15.52 -19.29 -19.86
CA LEU A 275 16.93 -19.40 -20.20
C LEU A 275 17.34 -20.89 -20.23
N CYS A 276 18.63 -21.16 -20.44
CA CYS A 276 19.16 -22.51 -20.30
C CYS A 276 19.15 -22.96 -18.83
N ASP A 277 19.20 -24.28 -18.62
CA ASP A 277 19.40 -24.90 -17.31
C ASP A 277 18.32 -24.55 -16.28
N ASN A 278 17.05 -24.55 -16.69
CA ASN A 278 15.87 -24.31 -15.84
C ASN A 278 15.80 -22.92 -15.21
N TRP A 279 16.69 -21.99 -15.59
CA TRP A 279 16.59 -20.60 -15.19
C TRP A 279 15.58 -19.85 -16.06
N TYR A 280 14.94 -18.84 -15.51
CA TYR A 280 14.14 -17.89 -16.27
C TYR A 280 14.25 -16.49 -15.71
N LEU A 281 13.91 -15.50 -16.54
CA LEU A 281 13.75 -14.11 -16.13
C LEU A 281 12.28 -13.75 -16.23
N GLU A 282 11.75 -13.13 -15.19
CA GLU A 282 10.40 -12.59 -15.16
C GLU A 282 10.46 -11.06 -15.15
N GLY A 283 9.62 -10.44 -15.96
CA GLY A 283 9.35 -9.00 -15.92
C GLY A 283 7.86 -8.76 -15.70
N ALA A 284 7.52 -7.96 -14.70
CA ALA A 284 6.13 -7.76 -14.31
C ALA A 284 5.79 -6.31 -13.96
N ILE A 285 4.53 -5.95 -14.19
CA ILE A 285 3.89 -4.73 -13.69
C ILE A 285 2.75 -5.11 -12.76
N SER A 286 2.51 -4.32 -11.72
CA SER A 286 1.45 -4.55 -10.76
C SER A 286 0.66 -3.28 -10.45
N PHE A 287 -0.64 -3.43 -10.24
CA PHE A 287 -1.55 -2.36 -9.84
C PHE A 287 -2.42 -2.85 -8.70
N SER A 288 -2.57 -2.02 -7.68
CA SER A 288 -3.45 -2.34 -6.55
C SER A 288 -4.29 -1.14 -6.15
N HIS A 289 -5.53 -1.40 -5.74
CA HIS A 289 -6.47 -0.41 -5.25
C HIS A 289 -7.22 -0.94 -4.05
N TRP A 290 -7.19 -0.21 -2.94
CA TRP A 290 -7.77 -0.64 -1.67
C TRP A 290 -8.59 0.50 -1.09
N CYS A 291 -9.71 0.14 -0.50
CA CYS A 291 -10.66 1.08 0.06
C CYS A 291 -11.21 0.52 1.38
N SER A 292 -11.33 1.39 2.37
CA SER A 292 -11.94 1.04 3.64
C SER A 292 -12.65 2.26 4.20
N THR A 293 -13.96 2.24 4.03
CA THR A 293 -14.83 3.35 4.41
C THR A 293 -15.49 3.12 5.75
N SER A 294 -15.67 4.21 6.49
CA SER A 294 -16.43 4.24 7.73
C SER A 294 -16.99 5.63 7.89
N HIS A 295 -18.09 5.77 8.64
CA HIS A 295 -18.81 7.04 8.79
C HIS A 295 -17.93 8.26 9.17
N ARG A 296 -16.74 8.05 9.74
CA ARG A 296 -15.82 9.11 10.17
C ARG A 296 -14.34 8.82 9.85
N ASP A 297 -14.09 7.81 9.01
CA ASP A 297 -12.74 7.24 8.85
C ASP A 297 -12.62 6.47 7.54
N ASP A 298 -12.19 7.18 6.50
CA ASP A 298 -12.04 6.65 5.15
C ASP A 298 -10.56 6.53 4.79
N LEU A 299 -10.17 5.39 4.24
CA LEU A 299 -8.83 5.12 3.77
C LEU A 299 -8.88 4.61 2.33
N TYR A 300 -8.14 5.27 1.46
CA TYR A 300 -7.93 4.88 0.07
C TYR A 300 -6.44 4.67 -0.15
N TRP A 301 -6.07 3.56 -0.78
CA TRP A 301 -4.70 3.27 -1.16
C TRP A 301 -4.66 2.81 -2.62
N SER A 302 -3.74 3.40 -3.37
CA SER A 302 -3.42 2.99 -4.73
C SER A 302 -1.92 2.73 -4.85
N SER A 303 -1.54 1.64 -5.52
CA SER A 303 -0.15 1.27 -5.77
C SER A 303 0.05 0.92 -7.25
N GLY A 304 1.21 1.29 -7.78
CA GLY A 304 1.70 0.86 -9.08
C GLY A 304 3.16 0.40 -8.97
N GLY A 305 3.50 -0.74 -9.54
CA GLY A 305 4.83 -1.34 -9.40
C GLY A 305 5.35 -1.97 -10.68
N VAL A 306 6.68 -2.08 -10.74
CA VAL A 306 7.42 -2.81 -11.76
C VAL A 306 8.46 -3.69 -11.07
N ARG A 307 8.69 -4.88 -11.59
CA ARG A 307 9.61 -5.85 -10.98
C ARG A 307 10.33 -6.69 -12.03
N ILE A 308 11.57 -7.04 -11.71
CA ILE A 308 12.36 -8.01 -12.47
C ILE A 308 12.82 -9.09 -11.49
N ASP A 309 12.58 -10.33 -11.86
CA ASP A 309 12.86 -11.51 -11.06
C ASP A 309 13.73 -12.49 -11.85
N ALA A 310 14.62 -13.18 -11.15
CA ALA A 310 15.30 -14.36 -11.64
C ALA A 310 14.70 -15.58 -10.93
N GLY A 311 14.23 -16.54 -11.72
CA GLY A 311 13.60 -17.75 -11.22
C GLY A 311 14.35 -19.00 -11.62
N TYR A 312 14.18 -20.05 -10.84
CA TYR A 312 14.68 -21.40 -11.11
C TYR A 312 13.54 -22.39 -11.03
N LEU A 313 13.48 -23.31 -12.02
CA LEU A 313 12.46 -24.34 -12.14
C LEU A 313 12.96 -25.67 -11.55
N PHE A 314 12.10 -26.33 -10.79
CA PHE A 314 12.40 -27.63 -10.15
C PHE A 314 11.73 -28.80 -10.87
#